data_AF-A0A0S8EC28-F1
#
_entry.id   AF-A0A0S8EC28-F1
#
_cell.length_a   1.000
_cell.length_b   1.000
_cell.length_c   1.000
_cell.angle_alpha   90.00
_cell.angle_beta   90.00
_cell.angle_gamma   90.00
#
_symmetry.space_group_name_H-M   'P 1'
#
loop_
_entity.id
_entity.type
_entity.pdbx_description
1 polymer ?
#
loop_
_entity_poly.entity_id
_entity_poly.type
_entity_poly.pdbx_seq_one_letter_code
_entity_poly.pdbx_strand_id
1 'polypeptide(L)'
;MAKCSNKQVLDLQVTFNRLGRIAGSTTAMARLRGLTERLEARRGCREEPALEEHVAFGLAGYDAGRFPADAALKYIVMILEHKVAGDRIREVYNRDFRERAEAIRRKHGLADDEDWPRGEGPPEDQALGAEFEAVCGRIEAEARSIRGWPTPWAT
;
A
#
# COMPACT_ATOMS: atom_id res chain seq x y z
N MET A 1 8.47 -17.51 -9.95
CA MET A 1 7.40 -16.58 -9.51
C MET A 1 6.12 -16.95 -10.26
N ALA A 2 5.06 -17.35 -9.55
CA ALA A 2 3.81 -17.78 -10.16
C ALA A 2 3.00 -16.54 -10.62
N LYS A 3 2.74 -16.44 -11.93
CA LYS A 3 1.89 -15.39 -12.50
C LYS A 3 0.43 -15.65 -12.09
N CYS A 4 -0.18 -14.70 -11.38
CA CYS A 4 -1.62 -14.71 -11.14
C CYS A 4 -2.33 -14.51 -12.49
N SER A 5 -3.18 -15.45 -12.90
CA SER A 5 -3.80 -15.46 -14.23
C SER A 5 -5.00 -14.51 -14.29
N ASN A 6 -5.30 -13.95 -15.47
CA ASN A 6 -6.49 -13.10 -15.70
C ASN A 6 -7.81 -13.74 -15.23
N LYS A 7 -7.87 -15.07 -15.20
CA LYS A 7 -9.01 -15.82 -14.68
C LYS A 7 -9.24 -15.58 -13.18
N GLN A 8 -8.18 -15.48 -12.38
CA GLN A 8 -8.28 -15.27 -10.93
C GLN A 8 -8.80 -13.87 -10.58
N VAL A 9 -8.49 -12.86 -11.42
CA VAL A 9 -8.99 -11.49 -11.25
C VAL A 9 -10.49 -11.41 -11.59
N LEU A 10 -10.91 -12.05 -12.68
CA LEU A 10 -12.32 -12.14 -13.08
C LEU A 10 -13.16 -12.93 -12.07
N ASP A 11 -12.64 -14.04 -11.54
CA ASP A 11 -13.31 -14.84 -10.51
C ASP A 11 -13.50 -14.04 -9.20
N LEU A 12 -12.51 -13.21 -8.82
CA LEU A 12 -12.65 -12.27 -7.69
C LEU A 12 -13.78 -11.26 -7.94
N GLN A 13 -13.82 -10.64 -9.13
CA GLN A 13 -14.79 -9.61 -9.46
C GLN A 13 -16.24 -10.14 -9.52
N VAL A 14 -16.43 -11.35 -10.06
CA VAL A 14 -17.75 -12.04 -10.05
C VAL A 14 -18.16 -12.45 -8.63
N THR A 15 -17.20 -12.86 -7.79
CA THR A 15 -17.46 -13.18 -6.38
C THR A 15 -17.89 -11.94 -5.59
N PHE A 16 -17.24 -10.79 -5.80
CA PHE A 16 -17.62 -9.52 -5.18
C PHE A 16 -19.04 -9.07 -5.58
N ASN A 17 -19.40 -9.19 -6.87
CA ASN A 17 -20.74 -8.84 -7.36
C ASN A 17 -21.85 -9.76 -6.82
N ARG A 18 -21.57 -11.04 -6.58
CA ARG A 18 -22.54 -11.98 -5.98
C ARG A 18 -22.78 -11.73 -4.49
N LEU A 19 -21.81 -11.16 -3.77
CA LEU A 19 -21.89 -10.91 -2.33
C LEU A 19 -22.64 -9.62 -1.96
N GLY A 20 -23.00 -8.77 -2.92
CA GLY A 20 -23.69 -7.49 -2.70
C GLY A 20 -25.12 -7.58 -2.13
N ARG A 21 -25.61 -8.78 -1.83
CA ARG A 21 -26.92 -9.00 -1.17
C ARG A 21 -26.82 -9.42 0.30
N ILE A 22 -25.63 -9.50 0.89
CA ILE A 22 -25.44 -9.91 2.30
C ILE A 22 -24.60 -8.87 3.06
N ALA A 23 -24.80 -7.58 2.79
CA ALA A 23 -24.18 -6.52 3.58
C ALA A 23 -25.09 -6.12 4.75
N GLY A 24 -24.57 -6.12 5.99
CA GLY A 24 -25.27 -5.60 7.17
C GLY A 24 -25.56 -6.58 8.32
N SER A 25 -24.92 -7.76 8.36
CA SER A 25 -25.06 -8.66 9.51
C SER A 25 -24.25 -8.19 10.73
N THR A 26 -24.78 -8.40 11.94
CA THR A 26 -24.08 -8.12 13.21
C THR A 26 -22.71 -8.80 13.28
N THR A 27 -22.58 -9.98 12.68
CA THR A 27 -21.33 -10.74 12.56
C THR A 27 -20.29 -10.02 11.70
N ALA A 28 -20.70 -9.42 10.58
CA ALA A 28 -19.79 -8.64 9.72
C ALA A 28 -19.27 -7.37 10.42
N MET A 29 -20.14 -6.67 11.14
CA MET A 29 -19.76 -5.51 11.96
C MET A 29 -18.80 -5.87 13.11
N ALA A 30 -19.01 -7.02 13.78
CA ALA A 30 -18.10 -7.50 14.81
C ALA A 30 -16.73 -7.87 14.23
N ARG A 31 -16.70 -8.53 13.07
CA ARG A 31 -15.46 -8.86 12.35
C ARG A 31 -14.69 -7.61 11.95
N LEU A 32 -15.38 -6.60 11.39
CA LEU A 32 -14.76 -5.33 11.02
C LEU A 32 -14.13 -4.65 12.24
N ARG A 33 -14.87 -4.54 13.36
CA ARG A 33 -14.35 -3.92 14.59
C ARG A 33 -13.08 -4.62 15.09
N GLY A 34 -13.10 -5.95 15.19
CA GLY A 34 -11.93 -6.71 15.63
C GLY A 34 -10.74 -6.66 14.64
N LEU A 35 -10.97 -6.34 13.37
CA LEU A 35 -9.89 -6.04 12.42
C LEU A 35 -9.35 -4.63 12.62
N THR A 36 -10.22 -3.63 12.82
CA THR A 36 -9.81 -2.25 13.11
C THR A 36 -8.90 -2.19 14.34
N GLU A 37 -9.33 -2.77 15.46
CA GLU A 37 -8.57 -2.77 16.72
C GLU A 37 -7.19 -3.44 16.55
N ARG A 38 -7.11 -4.54 15.80
CA ARG A 38 -5.84 -5.22 15.51
C ARG A 38 -4.90 -4.38 14.63
N LEU A 39 -5.44 -3.73 13.59
CA LEU A 39 -4.65 -2.87 12.72
C LEU A 39 -4.14 -1.62 13.46
N GLU A 40 -4.95 -1.05 14.35
CA GLU A 40 -4.55 0.07 15.21
C GLU A 40 -3.47 -0.34 16.20
N ALA A 41 -3.61 -1.51 16.85
CA ALA A 41 -2.60 -2.05 17.75
C ALA A 41 -1.25 -2.25 17.05
N ARG A 42 -1.25 -2.86 15.85
CA ARG A 42 -0.03 -3.02 15.04
C ARG A 42 0.60 -1.68 14.68
N ARG A 43 -0.21 -0.69 14.26
CA ARG A 43 0.28 0.66 13.96
C ARG A 43 0.94 1.29 15.19
N GLY A 44 0.37 1.12 16.38
CA GLY A 44 0.98 1.55 17.63
C GLY A 44 2.34 0.90 17.92
N CYS A 45 2.50 -0.36 17.53
CA CYS A 45 3.76 -1.12 17.64
C CYS A 45 4.72 -0.92 16.45
N ARG A 46 4.38 -0.06 15.47
CA ARG A 46 5.12 0.11 14.20
C ARG A 46 5.28 -1.19 13.41
N GLU A 47 4.39 -2.15 13.62
CA GLU A 47 4.35 -3.38 12.85
C GLU A 47 3.53 -3.16 11.58
N GLU A 48 4.06 -3.62 10.45
CA GLU A 48 3.35 -3.57 9.19
C GLU A 48 2.35 -4.74 9.13
N PRO A 49 1.04 -4.49 8.92
CA PRO A 49 0.08 -5.57 8.79
C PRO A 49 0.37 -6.44 7.58
N ALA A 50 0.04 -7.73 7.69
CA ALA A 50 0.13 -8.66 6.59
C ALA A 50 -0.87 -8.29 5.49
N LEU A 51 -0.57 -8.68 4.25
CA LEU A 51 -1.45 -8.40 3.12
C LEU A 51 -2.85 -8.99 3.33
N GLU A 52 -2.92 -10.19 3.90
CA GLU A 52 -4.15 -10.90 4.22
C GLU A 52 -5.03 -10.13 5.22
N GLU A 53 -4.43 -9.41 6.16
CA GLU A 53 -5.14 -8.59 7.14
C GLU A 53 -5.80 -7.38 6.48
N HIS A 54 -5.10 -6.72 5.56
CA HIS A 54 -5.67 -5.64 4.76
C HIS A 54 -6.78 -6.13 3.83
N VAL A 55 -6.59 -7.26 3.15
CA VAL A 55 -7.63 -7.87 2.31
C VAL A 55 -8.86 -8.21 3.16
N ALA A 56 -8.66 -8.81 4.34
CA ALA A 56 -9.73 -9.12 5.27
C ALA A 56 -10.46 -7.86 5.77
N PHE A 57 -9.75 -6.75 5.98
CA PHE A 57 -10.33 -5.47 6.38
C PHE A 57 -11.22 -4.88 5.28
N GLY A 58 -10.72 -4.83 4.03
CA GLY A 58 -11.52 -4.34 2.89
C GLY A 58 -12.80 -5.16 2.69
N LEU A 59 -12.70 -6.48 2.75
CA LEU A 59 -13.85 -7.39 2.68
C LEU A 59 -14.82 -7.20 3.84
N ALA A 60 -14.32 -7.12 5.08
CA ALA A 60 -15.17 -6.93 6.25
C ALA A 60 -15.89 -5.57 6.21
N GLY A 61 -15.25 -4.53 5.68
CA GLY A 61 -15.88 -3.22 5.46
C GLY A 61 -17.04 -3.28 4.47
N TYR A 62 -16.87 -4.06 3.39
CA TYR A 62 -17.93 -4.32 2.43
C TYR A 62 -19.08 -5.15 3.01
N ASP A 63 -18.78 -6.29 3.65
CA ASP A 63 -19.78 -7.18 4.27
C ASP A 63 -20.56 -6.46 5.39
N ALA A 64 -19.94 -5.47 6.05
CA ALA A 64 -20.57 -4.64 7.06
C ALA A 64 -21.42 -3.50 6.48
N GLY A 65 -21.43 -3.31 5.16
CA GLY A 65 -22.11 -2.20 4.49
C GLY A 65 -21.49 -0.83 4.76
N ARG A 66 -20.21 -0.78 5.19
CA ARG A 66 -19.49 0.48 5.48
C ARG A 66 -18.93 1.12 4.24
N PHE A 67 -18.54 0.31 3.26
CA PHE A 67 -18.07 0.77 1.97
C PHE A 67 -18.80 0.01 0.85
N PRO A 68 -19.11 0.67 -0.27
CA PRO A 68 -19.57 -0.03 -1.46
C PRO A 68 -18.46 -0.94 -2.03
N ALA A 69 -18.85 -1.90 -2.88
CA ALA A 69 -17.94 -2.93 -3.41
C ALA A 69 -16.73 -2.35 -4.16
N ASP A 70 -16.94 -1.26 -4.89
CA ASP A 70 -15.91 -0.52 -5.63
C ASP A 70 -14.87 0.11 -4.70
N ALA A 71 -15.31 0.70 -3.58
CA ALA A 71 -14.42 1.28 -2.58
C ALA A 71 -13.59 0.20 -1.86
N ALA A 72 -14.21 -0.93 -1.51
CA ALA A 72 -13.50 -2.06 -0.92
C ALA A 72 -12.47 -2.67 -1.88
N LEU A 73 -12.85 -2.85 -3.15
CA LEU A 73 -11.95 -3.31 -4.19
C LEU A 73 -10.79 -2.34 -4.40
N LYS A 74 -11.07 -1.04 -4.49
CA LYS A 74 -10.05 0.01 -4.63
C LYS A 74 -9.04 0.00 -3.48
N TYR A 75 -9.52 -0.17 -2.24
CA TYR A 75 -8.64 -0.32 -1.08
C TYR A 75 -7.71 -1.53 -1.21
N ILE A 76 -8.26 -2.70 -1.55
CA ILE A 76 -7.49 -3.94 -1.69
C ILE A 76 -6.45 -3.82 -2.81
N VAL A 77 -6.86 -3.26 -3.96
CA VAL A 77 -6.01 -2.95 -5.11
C VAL A 77 -4.83 -2.07 -4.70
N MET A 78 -5.12 -0.95 -4.02
CA MET A 78 -4.10 -0.01 -3.56
C MET A 78 -3.11 -0.69 -2.61
N ILE A 79 -3.56 -1.47 -1.62
CA ILE A 79 -2.64 -2.18 -0.71
C ILE A 79 -1.77 -3.17 -1.48
N LEU A 80 -2.34 -3.92 -2.42
CA LEU A 80 -1.57 -4.87 -3.23
C LEU A 80 -0.48 -4.17 -4.05
N GLU A 81 -0.81 -3.02 -4.65
CA GLU A 81 0.16 -2.19 -5.39
C GLU A 81 1.25 -1.66 -4.46
N HIS A 82 0.88 -1.11 -3.31
CA HIS A 82 1.82 -0.60 -2.31
C HIS A 82 2.74 -1.68 -1.74
N LYS A 83 2.26 -2.91 -1.53
CA LYS A 83 3.11 -4.01 -1.03
C LYS A 83 4.10 -4.47 -2.09
N VAL A 84 3.64 -4.69 -3.33
CA VAL A 84 4.50 -5.11 -4.44
C VAL A 84 5.53 -4.04 -4.80
N ALA A 85 5.09 -2.77 -4.87
CA ALA A 85 5.98 -1.65 -5.11
C ALA A 85 6.90 -1.42 -3.91
N GLY A 86 6.38 -1.52 -2.69
CA GLY A 86 7.08 -1.22 -1.44
C GLY A 86 8.32 -2.05 -1.21
N ASP A 87 8.27 -3.36 -1.42
CA ASP A 87 9.46 -4.22 -1.28
C ASP A 87 10.55 -3.83 -2.28
N ARG A 88 10.18 -3.60 -3.54
CA ARG A 88 11.12 -3.18 -4.58
C ARG A 88 11.66 -1.76 -4.35
N ILE A 89 10.82 -0.84 -3.87
CA ILE A 89 11.22 0.51 -3.46
C ILE A 89 12.23 0.43 -2.33
N ARG A 90 12.01 -0.43 -1.33
CA ARG A 90 12.92 -0.63 -0.20
C ARG A 90 14.26 -1.20 -0.66
N GLU A 91 14.26 -2.19 -1.55
CA GLU A 91 15.48 -2.75 -2.14
C GLU A 91 16.28 -1.69 -2.90
N VAL A 92 15.61 -0.91 -3.74
CA VAL A 92 16.24 0.18 -4.52
C VAL A 92 16.77 1.28 -3.61
N TYR A 93 16.01 1.67 -2.59
CA TYR A 93 16.48 2.64 -1.59
C TYR A 93 17.77 2.16 -0.93
N ASN A 94 17.78 0.93 -0.41
CA ASN A 94 18.94 0.36 0.26
C ASN A 94 20.17 0.24 -0.65
N ARG A 95 19.96 -0.08 -1.92
CA ARG A 95 21.04 -0.26 -2.89
C ARG A 95 21.60 1.06 -3.43
N ASP A 96 20.74 2.00 -3.80
CA ASP A 96 21.11 3.14 -4.63
C ASP A 96 21.07 4.50 -3.89
N PHE A 97 20.34 4.58 -2.77
CA PHE A 97 20.04 5.86 -2.10
C PHE A 97 20.53 5.94 -0.66
N ARG A 98 20.56 4.83 0.08
CA ARG A 98 20.86 4.80 1.51
C ARG A 98 22.21 5.45 1.86
N GLU A 99 23.29 5.02 1.23
CA GLU A 99 24.63 5.56 1.51
C GLU A 99 24.73 7.06 1.17
N ARG A 100 24.07 7.50 0.08
CA ARG A 100 24.01 8.91 -0.32
C ARG A 100 23.25 9.74 0.72
N ALA A 101 22.10 9.26 1.19
CA ALA A 101 21.31 9.92 2.22
C ALA A 101 22.07 10.01 3.56
N GLU A 102 22.73 8.91 3.98
CA GLU A 102 23.57 8.89 5.18
C GLU A 102 24.79 9.83 5.06
N ALA A 103 25.40 9.95 3.88
CA ALA A 103 26.49 10.90 3.66
C ALA A 103 26.03 12.36 3.77
N ILE A 104 24.84 12.69 3.24
CA ILE A 104 24.25 14.03 3.35
C ILE A 104 23.93 14.35 4.81
N ARG A 105 23.27 13.43 5.54
CA ARG A 105 22.97 13.56 6.97
C ARG A 105 24.22 13.86 7.80
N ARG A 106 25.27 13.05 7.64
CA ARG A 106 26.55 13.26 8.33
C ARG A 106 27.22 14.59 7.98
N LYS A 107 27.19 14.99 6.71
CA LYS A 107 27.77 16.28 6.26
C LYS A 107 27.11 17.48 6.95
N HIS A 108 25.81 17.40 7.22
CA HIS A 108 25.03 18.48 7.83
C HIS A 108 24.82 18.29 9.35
N GLY A 109 25.49 17.31 9.96
CA GLY A 109 25.49 17.11 11.40
C GLY A 109 24.19 16.53 11.97
N LEU A 110 23.38 15.88 11.14
CA LEU A 110 22.18 15.17 11.60
C LEU A 110 22.56 13.84 12.25
N ALA A 111 21.90 13.47 13.35
CA ALA A 111 22.11 12.17 13.98
C ALA A 111 21.61 11.02 13.08
N ASP A 112 22.12 9.80 13.30
CA ASP A 112 21.79 8.64 12.47
C ASP A 112 20.31 8.22 12.56
N ASP A 113 19.62 8.59 13.65
CA ASP A 113 18.20 8.33 13.93
C ASP A 113 17.30 9.55 13.74
N GLU A 114 17.86 10.66 13.28
CA GLU A 114 17.12 11.87 12.93
C GLU A 114 16.94 11.99 11.41
N ASP A 115 15.80 12.57 11.03
CA ASP A 115 15.47 12.90 9.65
C ASP A 115 14.96 14.34 9.60
N TRP A 116 15.20 15.02 8.49
CA TRP A 116 14.61 16.34 8.26
C TRP A 116 13.09 16.22 8.03
N PRO A 117 12.30 17.19 8.54
CA PRO A 117 10.92 17.35 8.10
C PRO A 117 10.85 17.52 6.58
N ARG A 118 9.72 17.15 5.99
CA ARG A 118 9.53 17.21 4.54
C ARG A 118 9.74 18.65 4.02
N GLY A 119 10.73 18.83 3.15
CA GLY A 119 11.05 20.11 2.54
C GLY A 119 11.97 21.02 3.36
N GLU A 120 12.41 20.58 4.55
CA GLU A 120 13.32 21.35 5.41
C GLU A 120 14.78 20.90 5.31
N GLY A 121 15.06 19.81 4.58
CA GLY A 121 16.42 19.35 4.33
C GLY A 121 17.23 20.28 3.43
N PRO A 122 18.57 20.15 3.42
CA PRO A 122 19.44 20.92 2.53
C PRO A 122 19.15 20.63 1.04
N PRO A 123 19.57 21.50 0.10
CA PRO A 123 19.25 21.34 -1.32
C PRO A 123 19.64 19.98 -1.92
N GLU A 124 20.77 19.40 -1.52
CA GLU A 124 21.19 18.06 -1.95
C GLU A 124 20.29 16.92 -1.43
N ASP A 125 19.72 17.06 -0.22
CA ASP A 125 18.76 16.10 0.33
C ASP A 125 17.44 16.17 -0.44
N GLN A 126 16.96 17.40 -0.70
CA GLN A 126 15.75 17.59 -1.52
C GLN A 126 15.93 17.05 -2.94
N ALA A 127 17.10 17.24 -3.55
CA ALA A 127 17.43 16.69 -4.86
C ALA A 127 17.45 15.15 -4.83
N LEU A 128 18.06 14.54 -3.82
CA LEU A 128 18.07 13.09 -3.64
C LEU A 128 16.64 12.54 -3.42
N GLY A 129 15.83 13.24 -2.63
CA GLY A 129 14.42 12.94 -2.40
C GLY A 129 13.61 12.96 -3.70
N ALA A 130 13.81 13.99 -4.55
CA ALA A 130 13.15 14.07 -5.85
C ALA A 130 13.60 12.95 -6.82
N GLU A 131 14.89 12.62 -6.84
CA GLU A 131 15.40 11.45 -7.59
C GLU A 131 14.72 10.15 -7.13
N PHE A 132 14.63 9.95 -5.82
CA PHE A 132 14.01 8.77 -5.24
C PHE A 132 12.50 8.71 -5.53
N GLU A 133 11.77 9.81 -5.36
CA GLU A 133 10.35 9.93 -5.71
C GLU A 133 10.10 9.57 -7.19
N ALA A 134 10.97 10.01 -8.11
CA ALA A 134 10.87 9.66 -9.51
C ALA A 134 11.06 8.15 -9.76
N VAL A 135 11.97 7.50 -9.02
CA VAL A 135 12.16 6.05 -9.10
C VAL A 135 10.96 5.29 -8.53
N CYS A 136 10.43 5.72 -7.38
CA CYS A 136 9.21 5.18 -6.79
C CYS A 136 8.04 5.24 -7.78
N GLY A 137 7.83 6.41 -8.41
CA GLY A 137 6.77 6.60 -9.40
C GLY A 137 6.88 5.64 -10.59
N ARG A 138 8.10 5.33 -11.06
CA ARG A 138 8.31 4.31 -12.11
C ARG A 138 7.97 2.91 -11.63
N ILE A 139 8.44 2.53 -10.44
CA ILE A 139 8.17 1.20 -9.87
C ILE A 139 6.66 0.99 -9.68
N GLU A 140 5.97 2.00 -9.17
CA GLU A 140 4.52 1.96 -8.97
C GLU A 140 3.76 1.92 -10.31
N ALA A 141 4.22 2.64 -11.34
CA ALA A 141 3.63 2.58 -12.67
C ALA A 141 3.83 1.19 -13.31
N GLU A 142 5.00 0.58 -13.13
CA GLU A 142 5.27 -0.79 -13.59
C GLU A 142 4.41 -1.82 -12.83
N ALA A 143 4.28 -1.69 -11.52
CA ALA A 143 3.44 -2.57 -10.70
C ALA A 143 1.97 -2.54 -11.18
N ARG A 144 1.50 -1.37 -11.60
CA ARG A 144 0.18 -1.18 -12.22
C ARG A 144 0.09 -1.79 -13.62
N SER A 145 1.13 -1.66 -14.45
CA SER A 145 1.10 -2.15 -15.84
C SER A 145 1.19 -3.67 -15.98
N ILE A 146 1.94 -4.34 -15.10
CA ILE A 146 2.15 -5.81 -15.12
C ILE A 146 0.83 -6.57 -14.98
N ARG A 147 -0.19 -5.99 -14.35
CA ARG A 147 -1.43 -6.70 -14.05
C ARG A 147 -2.51 -6.60 -15.14
N GLY A 148 -2.31 -5.81 -16.20
CA GLY A 148 -3.36 -5.58 -17.21
C GLY A 148 -4.67 -5.08 -16.61
N TRP A 149 -4.60 -4.43 -15.43
CA TRP A 149 -5.77 -3.94 -14.74
C TRP A 149 -6.30 -2.73 -15.52
N PRO A 150 -7.57 -2.75 -15.95
CA PRO A 150 -8.16 -1.58 -16.57
C PRO A 150 -8.03 -0.45 -15.56
N THR A 151 -7.48 0.69 -15.97
CA THR A 151 -7.43 1.90 -15.14
C THR A 151 -8.88 2.36 -15.01
N PRO A 152 -9.61 2.08 -13.91
CA PRO A 152 -11.05 2.31 -13.86
C PRO A 152 -11.40 3.81 -13.75
N TRP A 153 -10.38 4.66 -13.65
CA TRP A 153 -10.46 6.09 -13.37
C TRP A 153 -9.84 6.95 -14.47
N ALA A 154 -9.51 6.36 -15.63
CA ALA A 154 -9.13 7.13 -16.82
C ALA A 154 -10.41 7.60 -17.56
N THR A 155 -11.10 8.56 -16.98
CA THR A 155 -12.13 9.40 -17.63
C THR A 155 -11.99 10.81 -17.13
#